data_AF-A0A957XQI0-F1
#
_entry.id   AF-A0A957XQI0-F1
#
_cell.length_a   1.000
_cell.length_b   1.000
_cell.length_c   1.000
_cell.angle_alpha   90.00
_cell.angle_beta   90.00
_cell.angle_gamma   90.00
#
_symmetry.space_group_name_H-M   'P 1'
#
loop_
_entity.id
_entity.type
_entity.pdbx_description
1 polymer ?
#
loop_
_entity_poly.entity_id
_entity_poly.type
_entity_poly.pdbx_seq_one_letter_code
_entity_poly.pdbx_strand_id
1 'polypeptide(L)' 'LRLSDGRILQLEMSQHPWLRWLLDATSEQRQQWEIVPSGGGAWWPELDDGVELQPLLDVKSLT' A
#
# COMPACT_ATOMS: atom_id res chain seq x y z
N LEU A 1 3.21 -4.89 4.57
CA LEU A 1 3.84 -5.47 3.37
C LEU A 1 5.23 -5.98 3.73
N ARG A 2 5.59 -7.22 3.39
CA ARG A 2 6.92 -7.79 3.68
C ARG A 2 7.80 -7.70 2.43
N LEU A 3 8.97 -7.09 2.55
CA LEU A 3 9.95 -6.96 1.47
C LEU A 3 10.79 -8.23 1.34
N SER A 4 11.41 -8.42 0.17
CA SER A 4 12.25 -9.59 -0.13
C SER A 4 13.48 -9.72 0.76
N ASP A 5 13.96 -8.61 1.32
CA ASP A 5 15.06 -8.57 2.29
C ASP A 5 14.63 -8.82 3.75
N GLY A 6 13.35 -9.15 3.96
CA GLY A 6 12.79 -9.49 5.26
C GLY A 6 12.27 -8.31 6.07
N ARG A 7 12.50 -7.05 5.64
CA ARG A 7 11.90 -5.87 6.28
C ARG A 7 10.38 -5.86 6.11
N ILE A 8 9.69 -5.19 7.03
CA ILE A 8 8.24 -5.02 7.00
C ILE A 8 7.92 -3.53 6.93
N LEU A 9 7.09 -3.16 5.94
CA LEU A 9 6.46 -1.85 5.87
C LEU A 9 5.05 -1.95 6.46
N GLN A 10 4.78 -1.12 7.47
CA GLN A 10 3.48 -0.98 8.10
C GLN A 10 3.06 0.48 7.99
N LEU A 11 1.82 0.70 7.55
CA LEU A 11 1.22 2.03 7.40
C LEU A 11 -0.05 2.07 8.24
N GLU A 12 -0.20 3.11 9.06
CA GLU A 12 -1.47 3.39 9.72
C GLU A 12 -2.36 4.17 8.78
N MET A 13 -3.32 3.49 8.15
CA MET A 13 -4.19 4.09 7.14
C MET A 13 -4.91 5.36 7.64
N SER A 14 -5.30 5.40 8.92
CA SER A 14 -5.96 6.57 9.54
C SER A 14 -5.08 7.81 9.64
N GLN A 15 -3.75 7.68 9.60
CA GLN A 15 -2.81 8.80 9.67
C GLN A 15 -2.48 9.39 8.29
N HIS A 16 -2.94 8.75 7.21
CA HIS A 16 -2.58 9.10 5.84
C HIS A 16 -3.84 9.35 5.01
N PRO A 17 -4.25 10.61 4.78
CA PRO A 17 -5.47 10.93 4.05
C PRO A 17 -5.55 10.33 2.64
N TRP A 18 -4.41 10.11 1.97
CA TRP A 18 -4.32 9.47 0.66
C TRP A 18 -4.66 7.97 0.68
N LEU A 19 -4.76 7.35 1.87
CA LEU A 19 -5.25 5.96 2.06
C LEU A 19 -6.74 5.90 2.43
N ARG A 20 -7.48 7.02 2.34
CA ARG A 20 -8.90 7.05 2.71
C ARG A 20 -9.75 6.07 1.91
N TRP A 21 -9.46 5.90 0.62
CA TRP A 21 -10.14 4.94 -0.24
C TRP A 21 -10.03 3.50 0.29
N LEU A 22 -8.88 3.13 0.84
CA LEU A 22 -8.65 1.80 1.40
C LEU A 22 -9.33 1.61 2.76
N LEU A 23 -9.48 2.68 3.54
CA LEU A 23 -10.28 2.68 4.78
C LEU A 23 -11.76 2.48 4.51
N ASP A 24 -12.28 3.05 3.41
CA ASP A 24 -13.69 2.97 3.04
C ASP A 24 -14.02 1.69 2.25
N ALA A 25 -13.02 0.96 1.76
CA ALA A 25 -13.17 -0.35 1.13
C ALA A 25 -13.69 -1.43 2.09
N THR A 26 -14.41 -2.41 1.55
CA THR A 26 -14.85 -3.57 2.34
C THR A 26 -13.66 -4.41 2.80
N SER A 27 -13.89 -5.27 3.81
CA SER A 27 -12.88 -6.22 4.28
C SER A 27 -12.40 -7.14 3.17
N GLU A 28 -13.30 -7.56 2.27
CA GLU A 28 -12.99 -8.40 1.11
C GLU A 28 -12.09 -7.65 0.12
N GLN A 29 -12.52 -6.47 -0.32
CA GLN A 29 -11.76 -5.63 -1.25
C GLN A 29 -10.35 -5.37 -0.69
N ARG A 30 -10.25 -4.95 0.57
CA ARG A 30 -8.96 -4.66 1.22
C ARG A 30 -8.00 -5.85 1.23
N GLN A 31 -8.50 -7.08 1.27
CA GLN A 31 -7.67 -8.29 1.29
C GLN A 31 -7.25 -8.76 -0.11
N GLN A 32 -7.99 -8.38 -1.16
CA GLN A 32 -7.73 -8.77 -2.55
C GLN A 32 -6.75 -7.79 -3.22
N TRP A 33 -5.50 -7.83 -2.78
CA TRP A 33 -4.43 -7.04 -3.38
C TRP A 33 -3.34 -7.91 -3.98
N GLU A 34 -2.65 -7.34 -4.97
CA GLU A 34 -1.59 -7.99 -5.71
C GLU A 34 -0.32 -7.13 -5.67
N ILE A 35 0.86 -7.75 -5.76
CA ILE A 35 2.08 -7.00 -6.08
C ILE A 35 2.12 -6.80 -7.58
N VAL A 36 2.29 -5.55 -8.02
CA VAL A 36 2.45 -5.26 -9.46
C VAL A 36 3.67 -6.02 -10.03
N PRO A 37 3.67 -6.40 -11.33
CA PRO A 37 4.74 -7.24 -11.89
C PRO A 37 6.16 -6.70 -11.73
N SER A 38 6.33 -5.37 -11.66
CA SER A 38 7.62 -4.72 -11.42
C SER A 38 8.13 -4.87 -9.98
N GLY A 39 7.28 -5.32 -9.04
CA GLY A 39 7.56 -5.32 -7.61
C GLY A 39 7.47 -3.94 -6.94
N GLY A 40 7.08 -2.90 -7.69
CA GLY A 40 7.15 -1.51 -7.23
C GLY A 40 5.99 -1.04 -6.36
N GLY A 41 4.96 -1.87 -6.12
CA GLY A 41 3.70 -1.43 -5.51
C GLY A 41 2.75 -2.57 -5.18
N ALA A 42 1.75 -2.26 -4.36
CA ALA A 42 0.57 -3.09 -4.17
C ALA A 42 -0.62 -2.47 -4.94
N TRP A 43 -1.41 -3.28 -5.60
CA TRP A 43 -2.56 -2.86 -6.41
C TRP A 43 -3.82 -3.62 -5.96
N TRP A 44 -4.94 -2.92 -5.89
CA TRP A 44 -6.26 -3.46 -5.57
C TRP A 44 -7.14 -3.41 -6.83
N PRO A 45 -7.31 -4.52 -7.57
CA PRO A 45 -7.98 -4.50 -8.87
C PRO A 45 -9.43 -4.02 -8.81
N GLU A 46 -10.18 -4.40 -7.77
CA GLU A 46 -11.59 -3.99 -7.62
C GLU A 46 -11.76 -2.50 -7.28
N LEU A 47 -10.71 -1.87 -6.74
CA LEU A 47 -10.72 -0.47 -6.35
C LEU A 47 -10.08 0.42 -7.42
N ASP A 48 -9.45 -0.17 -8.43
CA ASP A 48 -8.66 0.50 -9.47
C ASP A 48 -7.62 1.50 -8.89
N ASP A 49 -7.04 1.14 -7.75
CA ASP A 49 -6.11 2.00 -7.01
C ASP A 49 -5.00 1.18 -6.33
N GLY A 50 -3.92 1.83 -5.92
CA GLY A 50 -2.72 1.18 -5.42
C GLY A 50 -1.82 2.05 -4.56
N VAL A 51 -0.82 1.40 -3.98
CA VAL A 51 0.21 2.02 -3.16
C VAL A 51 1.57 1.71 -3.76
N GLU A 52 2.27 2.74 -4.22
CA GLU A 52 3.65 2.62 -4.67
C GLU A 52 4.61 2.50 -3.48
N LEU A 53 5.60 1.61 -3.60
CA LEU A 53 6.61 1.37 -2.56
C LEU A 53 7.74 2.39 -2.59
N GLN A 54 8.12 2.91 -3.76
CA GLN A 54 9.25 3.84 -3.88
C GLN A 54 9.11 5.08 -2.98
N PRO A 55 7.96 5.80 -2.98
CA PRO A 55 7.79 6.96 -2.12
C PRO A 55 7.89 6.64 -0.63
N LEU A 56 7.48 5.43 -0.22
CA LEU A 56 7.51 4.97 1.17
C LEU A 56 8.91 4.57 1.65
N LEU A 57 9.80 4.23 0.72
CA LEU A 57 11.19 3.89 1.00
C LEU A 57 12.10 5.12 0.99
N ASP A 58 11.60 6.28 0.55
CA ASP A 58 12.33 7.54 0.63
C ASP A 58 12.23 8.13 2.05
N VAL A 59 13.41 8.30 2.66
CA VAL A 59 13.60 8.78 4.05
C VAL A 59 13.02 10.18 4.27
N LYS A 60 12.74 10.95 3.21
CA LYS A 60 12.15 12.29 3.28
C LYS A 60 10.62 12.34 3.24
N SER A 61 9.93 11.25 2.94
CA SER A 61 8.48 11.26 2.66
C SER A 61 7.59 11.02 3.89
N LEU A 62 8.18 10.77 5.06
CA LEU A 62 7.46 10.43 6.31
C LEU A 62 7.55 11.52 7.39
N THR A 63 8.04 12.71 7.05
CA THR A 63 8.13 13.89 7.94
C THR A 63 7.19 14.99 7.53
#